data_AF-A0A250IR00-F1
#
_entry.id   AF-A0A250IR00-F1
#
_cell.length_a   1.000
_cell.length_b   1.000
_cell.length_c   1.000
_cell.angle_alpha   90.00
_cell.angle_beta   90.00
_cell.angle_gamma   90.00
#
_symmetry.space_group_name_H-M   'P 1'
#
loop_
_entity.id
_entity.type
_entity.pdbx_description
1 polymer ?
#
loop_
_entity_poly.entity_id
_entity_poly.type
_entity_poly.pdbx_seq_one_letter_code
_entity_poly.pdbx_strand_id
1 'polypeptide(L)'
;MSPAPPEPRAHVHVCRVKTPIPAATFLVGPLSVALLALGALLLPGFGPGPAPGDSAPASEACSPKQGASAASCKELVELEVRDVIPLVEAKTHAVVLSTQDGQMVLPIFVDESAAVAIAFRLAHLRSPQPLSQDLLGSMVTELGAKVTEVRIDDLRDDIYVGRIFLKQGKRQMTLSARPSDSIAMALDGQARIRVTRKVLDEAGISREEIDSLRGEEGPGVGGGGDAGMGKPRFHAPSPHEDVPPTGLGPKLTPERTGEIRL
;
A
#
# COMPACT_ATOMS: atom_id res chain seq x y z
N MET A 1 3.52 -34.80 49.56
CA MET A 1 3.69 -33.90 48.39
C MET A 1 3.53 -32.46 48.84
N SER A 2 4.61 -31.68 48.85
CA SER A 2 4.58 -30.22 49.10
C SER A 2 4.07 -29.47 47.87
N PRO A 3 3.34 -28.35 48.03
CA PRO A 3 3.05 -27.46 46.91
C PRO A 3 4.27 -26.62 46.53
N ALA A 4 4.46 -26.42 45.22
CA ALA A 4 5.53 -25.64 44.62
C ALA A 4 5.37 -24.12 44.91
N PRO A 5 6.47 -23.35 45.00
CA PRO A 5 6.42 -21.91 45.23
C PRO A 5 6.02 -21.14 43.95
N PRO A 6 5.34 -19.98 44.06
CA PRO A 6 5.03 -19.14 42.91
C PRO A 6 6.26 -18.33 42.45
N GLU A 7 6.52 -18.34 41.14
CA GLU A 7 7.58 -17.53 40.50
C GLU A 7 7.21 -16.04 40.35
N PRO A 8 8.22 -15.14 40.28
CA PRO A 8 8.04 -13.71 40.54
C PRO A 8 7.46 -12.93 39.34
N ARG A 9 6.59 -11.96 39.66
CA ARG A 9 6.06 -10.96 38.73
C ARG A 9 7.17 -9.97 38.33
N ALA A 10 7.47 -9.91 37.03
CA ALA A 10 8.34 -8.88 36.46
C ALA A 10 7.65 -7.51 36.52
N HIS A 11 8.22 -6.59 37.30
CA HIS A 11 7.83 -5.18 37.32
C HIS A 11 8.47 -4.47 36.12
N VAL A 12 7.64 -4.03 35.17
CA VAL A 12 8.06 -3.13 34.08
C VAL A 12 8.21 -1.72 34.66
N HIS A 13 9.45 -1.30 34.90
CA HIS A 13 9.76 0.09 35.22
C HIS A 13 9.63 0.94 33.96
N VAL A 14 8.53 1.69 33.85
CA VAL A 14 8.38 2.76 32.86
C VAL A 14 9.23 3.95 33.33
N CYS A 15 10.42 4.11 32.72
CA CYS A 15 11.23 5.32 32.88
C CYS A 15 10.51 6.51 32.24
N ARG A 16 9.78 7.27 33.07
CA ARG A 16 9.15 8.53 32.70
C ARG A 16 10.22 9.63 32.72
N VAL A 17 10.84 9.89 31.56
CA VAL A 17 11.75 11.03 31.39
C VAL A 17 10.93 12.32 31.48
N LYS A 18 11.08 13.02 32.60
CA LYS A 18 10.47 14.32 32.87
C LYS A 18 11.54 15.39 32.63
N THR A 19 11.63 15.90 31.41
CA THR A 19 12.40 17.11 31.13
C THR A 19 11.46 18.33 31.22
N PRO A 20 11.77 19.32 32.06
CA PRO A 20 11.07 20.61 32.04
C PRO A 20 11.64 21.47 30.92
N ILE A 21 10.80 21.84 29.95
CA ILE A 21 11.11 22.89 28.98
C ILE A 21 10.86 24.24 29.69
N PRO A 22 11.88 25.08 29.94
CA PRO A 22 11.62 26.41 30.47
C PRO A 22 11.05 27.32 29.38
N ALA A 23 9.91 27.92 29.70
CA ALA A 23 9.24 28.95 28.90
C ALA A 23 10.13 30.21 28.84
N ALA A 24 10.55 30.59 27.63
CA ALA A 24 11.17 31.88 27.37
C ALA A 24 10.13 32.84 26.78
N THR A 25 9.60 33.68 27.64
CA THR A 25 8.75 34.83 27.35
C THR A 25 9.62 35.90 26.67
N PHE A 26 9.50 36.07 25.35
CA PHE A 26 10.05 37.24 24.66
C PHE A 26 8.97 38.31 24.55
N LEU A 27 9.21 39.41 25.24
CA LEU A 27 8.30 40.53 25.42
C LEU A 27 9.07 41.79 25.00
N VAL A 28 8.97 42.21 23.73
CA VAL A 28 9.41 43.56 23.28
C VAL A 28 8.52 44.06 22.13
N GLY A 29 7.56 44.91 22.50
CA GLY A 29 7.25 46.23 21.92
C GLY A 29 6.99 46.43 20.41
N PRO A 30 5.85 47.07 20.02
CA PRO A 30 5.62 47.58 18.68
C PRO A 30 6.10 49.04 18.58
N LEU A 31 7.06 49.34 17.70
CA LEU A 31 7.40 50.73 17.38
C LEU A 31 8.04 50.85 16.00
N SER A 32 7.28 51.40 15.04
CA SER A 32 7.68 52.47 14.11
C SER A 32 6.90 52.39 12.82
N VAL A 33 5.84 53.19 12.79
CA VAL A 33 5.25 53.75 11.58
C VAL A 33 6.19 54.87 11.10
N ALA A 34 6.46 54.91 9.79
CA ALA A 34 6.53 56.12 8.95
C ALA A 34 7.75 56.20 7.99
N LEU A 35 7.37 56.37 6.71
CA LEU A 35 8.02 57.13 5.63
C LEU A 35 9.34 56.62 5.02
N LEU A 36 9.27 56.22 3.74
CA LEU A 36 9.66 57.12 2.63
C LEU A 36 9.34 56.49 1.27
N ALA A 37 8.44 57.15 0.55
CA ALA A 37 8.31 57.03 -0.89
C ALA A 37 9.53 57.71 -1.56
N LEU A 38 10.33 56.93 -2.30
CA LEU A 38 10.96 57.27 -3.58
C LEU A 38 11.91 56.13 -3.97
N GLY A 39 11.71 55.51 -5.13
CA GLY A 39 12.67 54.53 -5.63
C GLY A 39 12.13 53.50 -6.62
N ALA A 40 11.26 53.91 -7.54
CA ALA A 40 11.00 53.12 -8.74
C ALA A 40 12.07 53.44 -9.78
N LEU A 41 13.14 52.65 -9.86
CA LEU A 41 13.86 52.35 -11.11
C LEU A 41 14.97 51.29 -10.87
N LEU A 42 15.03 50.32 -11.80
CA LEU A 42 16.18 49.48 -12.17
C LEU A 42 16.50 48.25 -11.32
N LEU A 43 15.65 47.22 -11.43
CA LEU A 43 16.12 45.82 -11.53
C LEU A 43 15.43 45.16 -12.73
N PRO A 44 16.17 44.71 -13.77
CA PRO A 44 15.59 43.84 -14.77
C PRO A 44 15.56 42.41 -14.20
N GLY A 45 14.39 41.76 -14.23
CA GLY A 45 14.38 40.29 -14.29
C GLY A 45 13.72 39.50 -13.16
N PHE A 46 12.73 40.02 -12.43
CA PHE A 46 11.78 39.16 -11.71
C PHE A 46 10.35 39.51 -12.11
N GLY A 47 9.93 38.98 -13.26
CA GLY A 47 8.51 38.90 -13.59
C GLY A 47 7.81 37.95 -12.61
N PRO A 48 6.49 38.08 -12.41
CA PRO A 48 5.72 37.10 -11.66
C PRO A 48 6.00 35.72 -12.27
N GLY A 49 6.54 34.81 -11.48
CA GLY A 49 6.67 33.41 -11.88
C GLY A 49 5.32 32.91 -12.37
N PRO A 50 5.29 32.04 -13.39
CA PRO A 50 4.03 31.54 -13.93
C PRO A 50 3.19 31.01 -12.76
N ALA A 51 1.93 31.46 -12.69
CA ALA A 51 0.92 30.82 -11.88
C ALA A 51 1.03 29.30 -12.07
N PRO A 52 0.82 28.47 -11.03
CA PRO A 52 0.91 27.03 -11.17
C PRO A 52 0.03 26.61 -12.34
N GLY A 53 0.69 26.30 -13.45
CA GLY A 53 0.05 25.87 -14.66
C GLY A 53 -0.63 24.56 -14.34
N ASP A 54 -1.94 24.55 -14.53
CA ASP A 54 -2.71 23.34 -14.78
C ASP A 54 -2.00 22.55 -15.88
N SER A 55 -1.11 21.68 -15.45
CA SER A 55 -0.46 20.68 -16.28
C SER A 55 -0.04 19.52 -15.39
N ALA A 56 -0.98 19.09 -14.55
CA ALA A 56 -1.15 17.66 -14.42
C ALA A 56 -1.64 17.18 -15.80
N PRO A 57 -0.99 16.18 -16.43
CA PRO A 57 -1.60 15.56 -17.59
C PRO A 57 -2.94 15.01 -17.09
N ALA A 58 -4.04 15.56 -17.61
CA ALA A 58 -5.36 14.99 -17.38
C ALA A 58 -5.28 13.54 -17.85
N SER A 59 -5.28 12.62 -16.88
CA SER A 59 -5.24 11.20 -17.16
C SER A 59 -6.40 10.87 -18.07
N GLU A 60 -6.11 10.18 -19.17
CA GLU A 60 -7.09 9.86 -20.20
C GLU A 60 -8.35 9.26 -19.55
N ALA A 61 -9.48 9.92 -19.78
CA ALA A 61 -10.78 9.48 -19.29
C ALA A 61 -11.17 8.15 -19.93
N CYS A 62 -12.02 7.38 -19.25
CA CYS A 62 -12.61 6.13 -19.74
C CYS A 62 -13.03 6.22 -21.22
N SER A 63 -12.53 5.32 -22.07
CA SER A 63 -12.85 5.27 -23.51
C SER A 63 -13.73 4.05 -23.81
N PRO A 64 -15.01 4.17 -24.17
CA PRO A 64 -15.86 3.02 -24.44
C PRO A 64 -15.42 2.25 -25.71
N LYS A 65 -15.45 0.91 -25.67
CA LYS A 65 -15.32 0.08 -26.89
C LYS A 65 -16.56 0.25 -27.78
N GLN A 66 -16.40 -0.01 -29.08
CA GLN A 66 -17.49 0.07 -30.08
C GLN A 66 -18.67 -0.82 -29.65
N GLY A 67 -19.81 -0.20 -29.32
CA GLY A 67 -21.03 -0.86 -28.85
C GLY A 67 -21.39 -0.60 -27.37
N ALA A 68 -20.45 -0.06 -26.56
CA ALA A 68 -20.72 0.35 -25.18
C ALA A 68 -21.22 1.80 -25.11
N SER A 69 -22.28 2.05 -24.33
CA SER A 69 -22.81 3.40 -24.09
C SER A 69 -21.83 4.22 -23.23
N ALA A 70 -21.61 5.49 -23.56
CA ALA A 70 -20.80 6.41 -22.74
C ALA A 70 -21.29 6.54 -21.27
N ALA A 71 -22.52 6.09 -20.97
CA ALA A 71 -23.05 5.99 -19.62
C ALA A 71 -22.31 4.95 -18.75
N SER A 72 -21.84 3.83 -19.31
CA SER A 72 -21.15 2.78 -18.55
C SER A 72 -19.78 3.23 -18.04
N CYS A 73 -19.19 4.25 -18.66
CA CYS A 73 -17.97 4.92 -18.18
C CYS A 73 -18.22 5.85 -16.97
N LYS A 74 -19.48 6.22 -16.67
CA LYS A 74 -19.83 7.09 -15.53
C LYS A 74 -20.50 6.33 -14.39
N GLU A 75 -21.16 5.22 -14.69
CA GLU A 75 -21.74 4.34 -13.69
C GLU A 75 -20.63 3.63 -12.91
N LEU A 76 -20.67 3.73 -11.58
CA LEU A 76 -19.71 3.11 -10.67
C LEU A 76 -20.40 2.04 -9.85
N VAL A 77 -19.81 0.85 -9.82
CA VAL A 77 -20.25 -0.28 -9.01
C VAL A 77 -19.26 -0.44 -7.86
N GLU A 78 -19.76 -0.67 -6.65
CA GLU A 78 -18.91 -0.92 -5.47
C GLU A 78 -18.62 -2.41 -5.33
N LEU A 79 -17.36 -2.73 -5.00
CA LEU A 79 -16.87 -4.10 -4.85
C LEU A 79 -16.17 -4.30 -3.53
N GLU A 80 -16.17 -5.55 -3.08
CA GLU A 80 -15.43 -6.02 -1.90
C GLU A 80 -14.38 -7.04 -2.32
N VAL A 81 -13.19 -6.97 -1.73
CA VAL A 81 -12.18 -8.01 -1.89
C VAL A 81 -12.63 -9.24 -1.12
N ARG A 82 -12.81 -10.36 -1.82
CA ARG A 82 -13.25 -11.63 -1.23
C ARG A 82 -12.09 -12.57 -0.95
N ASP A 83 -11.12 -12.63 -1.85
CA ASP A 83 -10.05 -13.61 -1.77
C ASP A 83 -8.81 -13.22 -2.57
N VAL A 84 -7.70 -13.92 -2.32
CA VAL A 84 -6.48 -13.91 -3.13
C VAL A 84 -6.13 -15.35 -3.46
N ILE A 85 -6.38 -15.77 -4.71
CA ILE A 85 -6.20 -17.14 -5.16
C ILE A 85 -4.82 -17.27 -5.85
N PRO A 86 -3.94 -18.16 -5.38
CA PRO A 86 -2.69 -18.47 -6.10
C PRO A 86 -2.99 -19.31 -7.34
N LEU A 87 -2.42 -18.92 -8.48
CA LEU A 87 -2.51 -19.65 -9.75
C LEU A 87 -1.13 -20.22 -10.07
N VAL A 88 -0.88 -21.42 -9.55
CA VAL A 88 0.45 -22.05 -9.51
C VAL A 88 1.05 -22.22 -10.91
N GLU A 89 0.24 -22.70 -11.86
CA GLU A 89 0.68 -22.96 -13.23
C GLU A 89 1.06 -21.67 -13.97
N ALA A 90 0.26 -20.62 -13.78
CA ALA A 90 0.46 -19.31 -14.39
C ALA A 90 1.47 -18.43 -13.62
N LYS A 91 2.00 -18.91 -12.47
CA LYS A 91 2.93 -18.19 -11.59
C LYS A 91 2.44 -16.77 -11.24
N THR A 92 1.14 -16.63 -11.01
CA THR A 92 0.48 -15.36 -10.68
C THR A 92 -0.56 -15.59 -9.59
N HIS A 93 -1.20 -14.52 -9.14
CA HIS A 93 -2.28 -14.56 -8.15
C HIS A 93 -3.48 -13.80 -8.70
N ALA A 94 -4.69 -14.26 -8.43
CA ALA A 94 -5.92 -13.54 -8.73
C ALA A 94 -6.47 -12.92 -7.44
N VAL A 95 -6.54 -11.60 -7.39
CA VAL A 95 -7.31 -10.88 -6.36
C VAL A 95 -8.76 -10.86 -6.81
N VAL A 96 -9.64 -11.44 -6.01
CA VAL A 96 -11.04 -11.62 -6.33
C VAL A 96 -11.85 -10.49 -5.72
N LEU A 97 -12.39 -9.61 -6.55
CA LEU A 97 -13.34 -8.58 -6.12
C LEU A 97 -14.76 -9.02 -6.49
N SER A 98 -15.74 -8.87 -5.60
CA SER A 98 -17.14 -9.19 -5.90
C SER A 98 -18.05 -7.99 -5.70
N THR A 99 -19.13 -7.93 -6.48
CA THR A 99 -20.27 -7.06 -6.17
C THR A 99 -20.89 -7.43 -4.82
N GLN A 100 -21.67 -6.52 -4.25
CA GLN A 100 -22.32 -6.73 -2.94
C GLN A 100 -23.32 -7.90 -2.96
N ASP A 101 -23.98 -8.14 -4.09
CA ASP A 101 -24.88 -9.29 -4.31
C ASP A 101 -24.14 -10.60 -4.62
N GLY A 102 -22.82 -10.55 -4.81
CA GLY A 102 -21.96 -11.70 -5.10
C GLY A 102 -22.20 -12.37 -6.45
N GLN A 103 -23.00 -11.78 -7.34
CA GLN A 103 -23.33 -12.37 -8.64
C GLN A 103 -22.20 -12.19 -9.65
N MET A 104 -21.51 -11.05 -9.59
CA MET A 104 -20.42 -10.71 -10.50
C MET A 104 -19.12 -10.61 -9.72
N VAL A 105 -18.07 -11.15 -10.32
CA VAL A 105 -16.72 -11.18 -9.78
C VAL A 105 -15.76 -10.57 -10.79
N LEU A 106 -14.86 -9.71 -10.33
CA LEU A 106 -13.78 -9.15 -11.13
C LEU A 106 -12.44 -9.70 -10.62
N PRO A 107 -11.81 -10.64 -11.35
CA PRO A 107 -10.46 -11.09 -11.05
C PRO A 107 -9.43 -10.07 -11.52
N ILE A 108 -8.53 -9.66 -10.63
CA ILE A 108 -7.37 -8.84 -10.96
C ILE A 108 -6.11 -9.67 -10.75
N PHE A 109 -5.40 -9.98 -11.84
CA PHE A 109 -4.16 -10.73 -11.77
C PHE A 109 -3.01 -9.83 -11.29
N VAL A 110 -2.26 -10.32 -10.32
CA VAL A 110 -1.19 -9.58 -9.65
C VAL A 110 0.05 -10.44 -9.44
N ASP A 111 1.18 -9.78 -9.28
CA ASP A 111 2.41 -10.42 -8.84
C ASP A 111 2.34 -10.87 -7.37
N GLU A 112 3.29 -11.72 -6.96
CA GLU A 112 3.37 -12.25 -5.60
C GLU A 112 3.48 -11.16 -4.53
N SER A 113 4.24 -10.09 -4.78
CA SER A 113 4.45 -9.03 -3.78
C SER A 113 3.15 -8.29 -3.47
N ALA A 114 2.37 -7.99 -4.51
CA ALA A 114 1.06 -7.38 -4.40
C ALA A 114 0.04 -8.33 -3.75
N ALA A 115 0.06 -9.62 -4.12
CA ALA A 115 -0.79 -10.64 -3.53
C ALA A 115 -0.59 -10.75 -2.02
N VAL A 116 0.67 -10.83 -1.57
CA VAL A 116 1.02 -10.86 -0.14
C VAL A 116 0.52 -9.61 0.58
N ALA A 117 0.75 -8.42 0.02
CA ALA A 117 0.32 -7.17 0.63
C ALA A 117 -1.20 -7.09 0.84
N ILE A 118 -1.97 -7.58 -0.14
CA ILE A 118 -3.44 -7.62 -0.09
C ILE A 118 -3.92 -8.72 0.86
N ALA A 119 -3.33 -9.92 0.81
CA ALA A 119 -3.73 -11.06 1.64
C ALA A 119 -3.57 -10.76 3.14
N PHE A 120 -2.46 -10.14 3.56
CA PHE A 120 -2.28 -9.73 4.96
C PHE A 120 -3.36 -8.73 5.40
N ARG A 121 -3.68 -7.74 4.57
CA ARG A 121 -4.71 -6.73 4.86
C ARG A 121 -6.11 -7.36 4.93
N LEU A 122 -6.43 -8.24 3.99
CA LEU A 122 -7.70 -8.96 3.96
C LEU A 122 -7.87 -9.83 5.22
N ALA A 123 -6.81 -10.50 5.65
CA ALA A 123 -6.78 -11.29 6.88
C ALA A 123 -6.70 -10.43 8.16
N HIS A 124 -6.62 -9.10 8.04
CA HIS A 124 -6.41 -8.17 9.16
C HIS A 124 -5.15 -8.50 9.99
N LEU A 125 -4.11 -9.01 9.31
CA LEU A 125 -2.82 -9.37 9.88
C LEU A 125 -1.77 -8.31 9.56
N ARG A 126 -0.72 -8.24 10.39
CA ARG A 126 0.47 -7.43 10.16
C ARG A 126 1.64 -8.35 9.86
N SER A 127 2.44 -8.01 8.86
CA SER A 127 3.68 -8.70 8.58
C SER A 127 4.74 -8.39 9.65
N PRO A 128 5.73 -9.28 9.86
CA PRO A 128 6.81 -9.06 10.83
C PRO A 128 7.65 -7.81 10.54
N GLN A 129 7.80 -7.45 9.26
CA GLN A 129 8.38 -6.19 8.81
C GLN A 129 7.38 -5.46 7.91
N PRO A 130 7.34 -4.12 7.94
CA PRO A 130 6.44 -3.34 7.09
C PRO A 130 6.67 -3.63 5.61
N LEU A 131 5.60 -3.92 4.88
CA LEU A 131 5.60 -4.02 3.43
C LEU A 131 5.68 -2.61 2.81
N SER A 132 6.04 -2.50 1.54
CA SER A 132 6.09 -1.21 0.83
C SER A 132 4.76 -0.46 0.90
N GLN A 133 3.64 -1.18 0.79
CA GLN A 133 2.30 -0.60 0.90
C GLN A 133 1.98 -0.12 2.32
N ASP A 134 2.59 -0.70 3.36
CA ASP A 134 2.45 -0.24 4.76
C ASP A 134 3.17 1.10 4.96
N LEU A 135 4.34 1.25 4.33
CA LEU A 135 5.07 2.52 4.33
C LEU A 135 4.25 3.61 3.62
N LEU A 136 3.68 3.32 2.44
CA LEU A 136 2.82 4.28 1.73
C LEU A 136 1.60 4.70 2.56
N GLY A 137 0.90 3.74 3.18
CA GLY A 137 -0.25 4.02 4.06
C GLY A 137 0.13 4.90 5.25
N SER A 138 1.28 4.60 5.87
CA SER A 138 1.84 5.40 6.98
C SER A 138 2.20 6.81 6.52
N MET A 139 2.87 6.98 5.37
CA MET A 139 3.19 8.29 4.81
C MET A 139 1.94 9.12 4.52
N VAL A 140 0.90 8.53 3.93
CA VAL A 140 -0.38 9.21 3.70
C VAL A 140 -0.98 9.71 5.02
N THR A 141 -0.97 8.88 6.04
CA THR A 141 -1.52 9.20 7.36
C THR A 141 -0.70 10.28 8.09
N GLU A 142 0.62 10.16 8.12
CA GLU A 142 1.53 11.12 8.76
C GLU A 142 1.49 12.50 8.09
N LEU A 143 1.26 12.55 6.78
CA LEU A 143 1.04 13.80 6.05
C LEU A 143 -0.38 14.37 6.25
N GLY A 144 -1.21 13.76 7.11
CA GLY A 144 -2.55 14.23 7.43
C GLY A 144 -3.58 14.02 6.31
N ALA A 145 -3.30 13.11 5.38
CA ALA A 145 -4.23 12.71 4.34
C ALA A 145 -4.92 11.38 4.68
N LYS A 146 -6.07 11.13 4.05
CA LYS A 146 -6.80 9.86 4.14
C LYS A 146 -7.23 9.40 2.75
N VAL A 147 -7.04 8.12 2.46
CA VAL A 147 -7.66 7.49 1.28
C VAL A 147 -9.16 7.41 1.52
N THR A 148 -9.95 8.06 0.68
CA THR A 148 -11.41 8.06 0.77
C THR A 148 -12.05 7.04 -0.13
N GLU A 149 -11.39 6.73 -1.24
CA GLU A 149 -11.91 5.86 -2.28
C GLU A 149 -10.82 5.47 -3.26
N VAL A 150 -10.97 4.29 -3.87
CA VAL A 150 -10.21 3.91 -5.04
C VAL A 150 -11.15 3.51 -6.17
N ARG A 151 -10.70 3.74 -7.41
CA ARG A 151 -11.43 3.36 -8.62
C ARG A 151 -10.57 2.55 -9.55
N ILE A 152 -11.20 1.58 -10.20
CA ILE A 152 -10.69 0.94 -11.41
C ILE A 152 -11.57 1.47 -12.55
N ASP A 153 -11.03 2.38 -13.34
CA ASP A 153 -11.84 3.21 -14.23
C ASP A 153 -11.86 2.72 -15.67
N ASP A 154 -10.79 2.06 -16.11
CA ASP A 154 -10.65 1.64 -17.49
C ASP A 154 -9.85 0.34 -17.61
N LEU A 155 -10.02 -0.32 -18.75
CA LEU A 155 -9.29 -1.49 -19.22
C LEU A 155 -8.96 -1.27 -20.70
N ARG A 156 -7.66 -1.20 -21.02
CA ARG A 156 -7.15 -1.00 -22.38
C ARG A 156 -5.99 -1.93 -22.62
N ASP A 157 -6.02 -2.67 -23.71
CA ASP A 157 -4.95 -3.62 -24.07
C ASP A 157 -4.61 -4.55 -22.89
N ASP A 158 -5.64 -5.05 -22.21
CA ASP A 158 -5.56 -5.89 -21.00
C ASP A 158 -4.87 -5.25 -19.78
N ILE A 159 -4.67 -3.93 -19.82
CA ILE A 159 -4.11 -3.13 -18.72
C ILE A 159 -5.21 -2.33 -18.05
N TYR A 160 -5.44 -2.63 -16.78
CA TYR A 160 -6.37 -1.89 -15.93
C TYR A 160 -5.77 -0.56 -15.46
N VAL A 161 -6.60 0.48 -15.44
CA VAL A 161 -6.25 1.83 -14.96
C VAL A 161 -6.92 2.10 -13.62
N GLY A 162 -6.11 2.32 -12.58
CA GLY A 162 -6.58 2.62 -11.23
C GLY A 162 -6.35 4.08 -10.80
N ARG A 163 -7.20 4.57 -9.91
CA ARG A 163 -7.05 5.89 -9.26
C ARG A 163 -7.31 5.80 -7.76
N ILE A 164 -6.51 6.53 -6.99
CA ILE A 164 -6.67 6.69 -5.54
C ILE A 164 -7.13 8.12 -5.26
N PHE A 165 -8.26 8.25 -4.57
CA PHE A 165 -8.83 9.52 -4.13
C PHE A 165 -8.47 9.76 -2.67
N LEU A 166 -7.80 10.88 -2.43
CA LEU A 166 -7.28 11.28 -1.13
C LEU A 166 -7.95 12.58 -0.67
N LYS A 167 -8.12 12.71 0.64
CA LYS A 167 -8.56 13.95 1.29
C LYS A 167 -7.55 14.38 2.34
N GLN A 168 -7.11 15.64 2.28
CA GLN A 168 -6.25 16.29 3.27
C GLN A 168 -6.92 17.61 3.70
N GLY A 169 -7.60 17.60 4.85
CA GLY A 169 -8.45 18.72 5.27
C GLY A 169 -9.55 19.03 4.24
N LYS A 170 -9.50 20.21 3.61
CA LYS A 170 -10.43 20.62 2.54
C LYS A 170 -9.94 20.25 1.13
N ARG A 171 -8.68 19.85 0.98
CA ARG A 171 -8.09 19.50 -0.30
C ARG A 171 -8.49 18.09 -0.70
N GLN A 172 -8.93 17.93 -1.95
CA GLN A 172 -9.10 16.64 -2.59
C GLN A 172 -7.97 16.43 -3.59
N MET A 173 -7.44 15.22 -3.64
CA MET A 173 -6.35 14.85 -4.55
C MET A 173 -6.68 13.51 -5.20
N THR A 174 -6.23 13.34 -6.43
CA THR A 174 -6.36 12.09 -7.17
C THR A 174 -4.98 11.67 -7.63
N LEU A 175 -4.62 10.42 -7.39
CA LEU A 175 -3.36 9.82 -7.85
C LEU A 175 -3.67 8.68 -8.81
N SER A 176 -2.94 8.61 -9.93
CA SER A 176 -2.95 7.43 -10.78
C SER A 176 -2.15 6.33 -10.09
N ALA A 177 -2.68 5.11 -10.05
CA ALA A 177 -2.01 3.96 -9.45
C ALA A 177 -2.45 2.66 -10.12
N ARG A 178 -1.64 1.60 -10.01
CA ARG A 178 -2.07 0.26 -10.44
C ARG A 178 -3.27 -0.19 -9.58
N PRO A 179 -4.16 -1.04 -10.11
CA PRO A 179 -5.28 -1.55 -9.32
C PRO A 179 -4.83 -2.27 -8.04
N SER A 180 -3.76 -3.07 -8.09
CA SER A 180 -3.24 -3.79 -6.92
C SER A 180 -2.83 -2.86 -5.78
N ASP A 181 -2.06 -1.81 -6.08
CA ASP A 181 -1.66 -0.79 -5.11
C ASP A 181 -2.87 -0.02 -4.57
N SER A 182 -3.82 0.29 -5.45
CA SER A 182 -5.08 0.97 -5.08
C SER A 182 -5.90 0.12 -4.11
N ILE A 183 -6.08 -1.17 -4.40
CA ILE A 183 -6.81 -2.12 -3.55
C ILE A 183 -6.13 -2.24 -2.18
N ALA A 184 -4.81 -2.40 -2.13
CA ALA A 184 -4.06 -2.48 -0.88
C ALA A 184 -4.23 -1.21 -0.01
N MET A 185 -4.18 -0.02 -0.62
CA MET A 185 -4.41 1.25 0.07
C MET A 185 -5.86 1.40 0.55
N ALA A 186 -6.83 0.86 -0.19
CA ALA A 186 -8.23 0.90 0.19
C ALA A 186 -8.53 0.00 1.39
N LEU A 187 -7.98 -1.22 1.42
CA LEU A 187 -8.15 -2.14 2.54
C LEU A 187 -7.57 -1.56 3.84
N ASP A 188 -6.39 -0.93 3.78
CA ASP A 188 -5.74 -0.32 4.95
C ASP A 188 -6.51 0.91 5.46
N GLY A 189 -6.99 1.77 4.54
CA GLY A 189 -7.75 2.98 4.86
C GLY A 189 -9.25 2.77 5.08
N GLN A 190 -9.74 1.53 4.96
CA GLN A 190 -11.17 1.17 4.93
C GLN A 190 -11.96 2.06 3.94
N ALA A 191 -11.36 2.27 2.77
CA ALA A 191 -11.92 3.09 1.71
C ALA A 191 -12.78 2.26 0.76
N ARG A 192 -13.73 2.92 0.10
CA ARG A 192 -14.58 2.26 -0.91
C ARG A 192 -13.74 1.86 -2.12
N ILE A 193 -13.97 0.65 -2.62
CA ILE A 193 -13.40 0.17 -3.89
C ILE A 193 -14.52 0.19 -4.92
N ARG A 194 -14.35 0.98 -5.98
CA ARG A 194 -15.35 1.09 -7.06
C ARG A 194 -14.75 0.75 -8.41
N VAL A 195 -15.55 0.24 -9.31
CA VAL A 195 -15.18 0.00 -10.70
C VAL A 195 -16.18 0.68 -11.61
N THR A 196 -15.76 1.11 -12.80
CA THR A 196 -16.73 1.52 -13.82
C THR A 196 -17.53 0.32 -14.30
N ARG A 197 -18.82 0.54 -14.57
CA ARG A 197 -19.69 -0.50 -15.15
C ARG A 197 -19.08 -1.07 -16.43
N LYS A 198 -18.44 -0.22 -17.24
CA LYS A 198 -17.66 -0.63 -18.42
C LYS A 198 -16.64 -1.75 -18.09
N VAL A 199 -15.77 -1.54 -17.10
CA VAL A 199 -14.74 -2.53 -16.75
C VAL A 199 -15.35 -3.81 -16.21
N LEU A 200 -16.43 -3.69 -15.40
CA LEU A 200 -17.14 -4.85 -14.89
C LEU A 200 -17.83 -5.66 -15.99
N ASP A 201 -18.41 -5.00 -16.99
CA ASP A 201 -19.05 -5.67 -18.13
C ASP A 201 -18.01 -6.32 -19.07
N GLU A 202 -16.80 -5.74 -19.18
CA GLU A 202 -15.74 -6.26 -20.07
C GLU A 202 -14.94 -7.42 -19.47
N ALA A 203 -14.70 -7.42 -18.16
CA ALA A 203 -13.82 -8.39 -17.50
C ALA A 203 -14.41 -9.04 -16.25
N GLY A 204 -15.64 -8.70 -15.88
CA GLY A 204 -16.38 -9.39 -14.83
C GLY A 204 -16.85 -10.77 -15.31
N ILE A 205 -16.70 -11.76 -14.45
CA ILE A 205 -17.11 -13.15 -14.64
C ILE A 205 -18.13 -13.55 -13.58
N SER A 206 -18.80 -14.68 -13.77
CA SER A 206 -19.71 -15.21 -12.76
C SER A 206 -18.95 -15.82 -11.59
N ARG A 207 -19.63 -16.01 -10.46
CA ARG A 207 -19.04 -16.65 -9.29
C ARG A 207 -18.64 -18.11 -9.54
N GLU A 208 -19.42 -18.82 -10.36
CA GLU A 208 -19.16 -20.21 -10.71
C GLU A 208 -17.90 -20.36 -11.56
N GLU A 209 -17.62 -19.37 -12.42
CA GLU A 209 -16.43 -19.36 -13.28
C GLU A 209 -15.15 -19.18 -12.44
N ILE A 210 -15.14 -18.24 -11.48
CA ILE A 210 -13.98 -18.08 -10.58
C ILE A 210 -13.79 -19.30 -9.67
N ASP A 211 -14.88 -19.94 -9.22
CA ASP A 211 -14.79 -21.14 -8.38
C ASP A 211 -14.24 -22.33 -9.15
N SER A 212 -14.45 -22.40 -10.47
CA SER A 212 -13.85 -23.41 -11.34
C SER A 212 -12.33 -23.21 -11.51
N LEU A 213 -11.85 -21.96 -11.45
CA LEU A 213 -10.41 -21.66 -11.44
C LEU A 213 -9.72 -22.07 -10.13
N ARG A 214 -10.48 -22.32 -9.05
CA ARG A 214 -9.93 -22.74 -7.75
C ARG A 214 -9.52 -24.22 -7.71
N GLY A 215 -9.83 -25.05 -8.71
CA GLY A 215 -9.43 -26.45 -8.63
C GLY A 215 -9.56 -27.28 -9.90
N GLU A 216 -8.41 -27.80 -10.35
CA GLU A 216 -8.16 -29.24 -10.25
C GLU A 216 -7.18 -29.45 -9.06
N GLU A 217 -7.63 -30.20 -8.05
CA GLU A 217 -6.91 -30.88 -6.94
C GLU A 217 -6.22 -30.12 -5.78
N GLY A 218 -6.91 -30.13 -4.63
CA GLY A 218 -6.36 -30.25 -3.28
C GLY A 218 -7.46 -30.79 -2.35
N PRO A 219 -7.21 -31.78 -1.46
CA PRO A 219 -8.24 -32.68 -0.97
C PRO A 219 -9.26 -31.97 -0.08
N GLY A 220 -10.53 -32.18 -0.38
CA GLY A 220 -11.63 -31.84 0.51
C GLY A 220 -11.45 -32.53 1.85
N VAL A 221 -11.20 -31.75 2.90
CA VAL A 221 -11.40 -32.21 4.27
C VAL A 221 -12.90 -32.20 4.51
N GLY A 222 -13.51 -33.36 4.28
CA GLY A 222 -14.84 -33.67 4.74
C GLY A 222 -14.91 -33.52 6.26
N GLY A 223 -15.82 -32.68 6.72
CA GLY A 223 -16.16 -32.57 8.13
C GLY A 223 -16.77 -33.87 8.64
N GLY A 224 -16.16 -34.45 9.66
CA GLY A 224 -16.70 -35.57 10.41
C GLY A 224 -15.81 -35.93 11.60
N GLY A 225 -16.20 -35.47 12.80
CA GLY A 225 -15.75 -36.07 14.06
C GLY A 225 -14.82 -35.21 14.94
N ASP A 226 -15.36 -34.80 16.08
CA ASP A 226 -14.72 -34.32 17.31
C ASP A 226 -13.42 -35.05 17.70
N ALA A 227 -12.34 -34.29 17.95
CA ALA A 227 -11.51 -34.36 19.16
C ALA A 227 -10.15 -33.65 18.98
N GLY A 228 -9.81 -32.77 19.93
CA GLY A 228 -8.40 -32.50 20.27
C GLY A 228 -7.82 -31.16 19.81
N MET A 229 -7.87 -30.18 20.71
CA MET A 229 -7.10 -28.94 20.68
C MET A 229 -5.59 -29.22 20.54
N GLY A 230 -5.02 -28.99 19.35
CA GLY A 230 -3.57 -29.02 19.10
C GLY A 230 -3.09 -27.69 18.54
N LYS A 231 -2.32 -26.94 19.33
CA LYS A 231 -1.69 -25.66 18.90
C LYS A 231 -0.80 -25.89 17.66
N PRO A 232 -0.78 -24.99 16.65
CA PRO A 232 0.23 -25.05 15.60
C PRO A 232 1.60 -24.75 16.22
N ARG A 233 2.49 -25.76 16.18
CA ARG A 233 3.91 -25.58 16.51
C ARG A 233 4.58 -24.91 15.32
N PHE A 234 4.83 -23.61 15.43
CA PHE A 234 5.88 -22.96 14.65
C PHE A 234 7.21 -23.63 15.01
N HIS A 235 7.74 -24.48 14.13
CA HIS A 235 9.16 -24.85 14.18
C HIS A 235 9.95 -23.65 13.65
N ALA A 236 10.55 -22.89 14.57
CA ALA A 236 11.68 -22.07 14.22
C ALA A 236 12.81 -23.00 13.71
N PRO A 237 13.53 -22.67 12.62
CA PRO A 237 14.73 -23.41 12.28
C PRO A 237 15.78 -23.18 13.38
N SER A 238 16.23 -24.27 14.00
CA SER A 238 17.39 -24.28 14.90
C SER A 238 18.69 -24.06 14.11
N PRO A 239 19.74 -23.49 14.73
CA PRO A 239 21.01 -23.22 14.07
C PRO A 239 21.84 -24.51 13.99
N HIS A 240 22.29 -24.88 12.79
CA HIS A 240 23.37 -25.86 12.59
C HIS A 240 24.61 -25.06 12.14
N GLU A 241 25.57 -24.85 13.04
CA GLU A 241 26.75 -25.72 13.28
C GLU A 241 27.84 -25.59 12.18
N ASP A 242 28.90 -24.88 12.58
CA ASP A 242 30.32 -25.07 12.28
C ASP A 242 30.74 -25.52 10.87
N VAL A 243 31.05 -24.53 10.02
CA VAL A 243 31.86 -24.71 8.82
C VAL A 243 33.35 -24.52 9.19
N PRO A 244 34.24 -25.50 8.94
CA PRO A 244 35.68 -25.35 9.21
C PRO A 244 36.34 -24.40 8.19
N PRO A 245 37.39 -23.66 8.59
CA PRO A 245 38.01 -22.67 7.71
C PRO A 245 38.86 -23.36 6.63
N THR A 246 38.40 -23.34 5.38
CA THR A 246 39.25 -23.67 4.24
C THR A 246 39.85 -22.38 3.71
N GLY A 247 41.10 -22.12 4.08
CA GLY A 247 41.88 -21.01 3.53
C GLY A 247 42.36 -21.33 2.11
N LEU A 248 42.20 -20.40 1.18
CA LEU A 248 43.22 -19.93 0.24
C LEU A 248 42.63 -18.78 -0.60
N GLY A 249 42.90 -17.55 -0.18
CA GLY A 249 42.80 -16.36 -1.03
C GLY A 249 44.21 -15.78 -1.22
N PRO A 250 44.59 -15.33 -2.43
CA PRO A 250 45.94 -14.81 -2.66
C PRO A 250 46.17 -13.50 -1.89
N LYS A 251 47.33 -13.42 -1.22
CA LYS A 251 47.78 -12.24 -0.47
C LYS A 251 47.93 -11.05 -1.40
N LEU A 252 47.13 -10.00 -1.20
CA LEU A 252 47.40 -8.67 -1.71
C LEU A 252 48.51 -8.04 -0.88
N THR A 253 49.70 -7.89 -1.46
CA THR A 253 50.78 -7.07 -0.89
C THR A 253 50.55 -5.60 -1.22
N PRO A 254 50.81 -4.66 -0.30
CA PRO A 254 50.79 -3.24 -0.59
C PRO A 254 52.08 -2.90 -1.34
N GLU A 255 52.00 -2.15 -2.44
CA GLU A 255 53.08 -1.32 -3.06
C GLU A 255 52.63 -0.98 -4.50
N ARG A 256 51.91 0.13 -4.68
CA ARG A 256 52.09 1.07 -5.80
C ARG A 256 51.10 2.23 -5.70
N THR A 257 51.55 3.28 -5.01
CA THR A 257 51.11 4.64 -5.27
C THR A 257 51.65 5.04 -6.64
N GLY A 258 50.79 5.37 -7.60
CA GLY A 258 51.20 5.79 -8.93
C GLY A 258 50.03 6.28 -9.77
N GLU A 259 49.89 7.61 -9.80
CA GLU A 259 49.22 8.43 -10.81
C GLU A 259 47.79 8.08 -11.25
N ILE A 260 46.83 8.83 -10.71
CA ILE A 260 45.71 9.32 -11.52
C ILE A 260 45.88 10.83 -11.62
N ARG A 261 46.30 11.29 -12.79
CA ARG A 261 46.35 12.69 -13.19
C ARG A 261 44.92 13.13 -13.53
N LEU A 262 44.47 14.21 -12.90
CA LEU A 262 43.21 14.92 -13.20
C LEU A 262 43.21 15.45 -14.63
#